data_AF-A0A3D5QEC8-F1
#
_entry.id   AF-A0A3D5QEC8-F1
#
_cell.length_a   1.000
_cell.length_b   1.000
_cell.length_c   1.000
_cell.angle_alpha   90.00
_cell.angle_beta   90.00
_cell.angle_gamma   90.00
#
_symmetry.space_group_name_H-M   'P 1'
#
loop_
_entity.id
_entity.type
_entity.pdbx_description
1 polymer ?
#
loop_
_entity_poly.entity_id
_entity_poly.type
_entity_poly.pdbx_seq_one_letter_code
_entity_poly.pdbx_strand_id
1 'polypeptide(L)'
;MSRDKVVLAYSGGLDTSVILKWLDLKGYDVVAYVADLGQRDDYEEIKEKAFASGAVDFHVVDLKEEFVKEFVYTSVKFNAVYEGRYLLGTSLARPVITKGMVEVARKTGAQYISHGATGKGNDQVRFELSAAALAPELKAIVPWR
;
A
#
# COMPACT_ATOMS: atom_id res chain seq x y z
N MET A 1 -4.22 23.10 -15.28
CA MET A 1 -4.10 21.69 -15.74
C MET A 1 -4.28 20.81 -14.52
N SER A 2 -5.07 19.74 -14.62
CA SER A 2 -5.21 18.77 -13.52
C SER A 2 -3.89 18.06 -13.28
N ARG A 3 -3.47 17.93 -12.02
CA ARG A 3 -2.30 17.14 -11.63
C ARG A 3 -2.64 15.66 -11.74
N ASP A 4 -1.67 14.84 -12.16
CA ASP A 4 -1.82 13.38 -12.15
C ASP A 4 -1.94 12.89 -10.70
N LYS A 5 -2.79 11.89 -10.46
CA LYS A 5 -3.03 11.35 -9.12
C LYS A 5 -2.25 10.08 -8.86
N VAL A 6 -1.68 9.99 -7.66
CA VAL A 6 -0.95 8.82 -7.17
C VAL A 6 -1.52 8.35 -5.84
N VAL A 7 -1.83 7.06 -5.74
CA VAL A 7 -2.15 6.44 -4.44
C VAL A 7 -0.85 5.92 -3.82
N LEU A 8 -0.48 6.47 -2.67
CA LEU A 8 0.68 6.03 -1.91
C LEU A 8 0.25 5.09 -0.78
N ALA A 9 0.76 3.86 -0.77
CA ALA A 9 0.74 3.01 0.41
C ALA A 9 1.56 3.69 1.54
N TYR A 10 0.84 4.28 2.49
CA TYR A 10 1.35 5.20 3.49
C TYR A 10 1.28 4.55 4.87
N SER A 11 2.41 4.44 5.57
CA SER A 11 2.44 3.85 6.93
C SER A 11 2.50 4.91 8.04
N GLY A 12 2.60 6.20 7.70
CA GLY A 12 2.91 7.25 8.68
C GLY A 12 4.37 7.27 9.14
N GLY A 13 5.20 6.31 8.72
CA GLY A 13 6.63 6.28 9.00
C GLY A 13 7.42 7.32 8.20
N LEU A 14 8.67 7.57 8.63
CA LEU A 14 9.57 8.56 8.04
C LEU A 14 9.64 8.45 6.51
N ASP A 15 9.95 7.26 5.99
CA ASP A 15 10.14 7.03 4.56
C ASP A 15 8.89 7.41 3.75
N THR A 16 7.71 6.94 4.16
CA THR A 16 6.48 7.22 3.42
C THR A 16 6.04 8.69 3.54
N SER A 17 6.34 9.38 4.65
CA SER A 17 6.10 10.83 4.77
C SER A 17 7.01 11.65 3.87
N VAL A 18 8.29 11.26 3.75
CA VAL A 18 9.23 11.90 2.81
C VAL A 18 8.82 11.63 1.37
N ILE A 19 8.45 10.39 1.03
CA ILE A 19 7.97 10.01 -0.30
C ILE A 19 6.72 10.81 -0.68
N LEU A 20 5.76 10.93 0.25
CA LEU A 20 4.55 11.71 0.05
C LEU A 20 4.90 13.16 -0.32
N LYS A 21 5.75 13.81 0.48
CA LYS A 21 6.16 15.18 0.21
C LYS A 21 6.94 15.30 -1.11
N TRP A 22 7.77 14.31 -1.42
CA TRP A 22 8.54 14.27 -2.66
C TRP A 22 7.65 14.14 -3.90
N LEU A 23 6.60 13.32 -3.84
CA LEU A 23 5.60 13.18 -4.90
C LEU A 23 4.80 14.47 -5.08
N ASP A 24 4.39 15.12 -3.99
CA ASP A 24 3.75 16.44 -4.05
C ASP A 24 4.67 17.48 -4.72
N LEU A 25 5.94 17.57 -4.33
CA LEU A 25 6.89 18.48 -4.97
C LEU A 25 7.15 18.17 -6.45
N LYS A 26 6.89 16.93 -6.88
CA LYS A 26 6.95 16.51 -8.29
C LYS A 26 5.70 16.80 -9.10
N GLY A 27 4.69 17.41 -8.50
CA GLY A 27 3.47 17.80 -9.22
C GLY A 27 2.38 16.73 -9.22
N TYR A 28 2.45 15.70 -8.37
CA TYR A 28 1.37 14.72 -8.22
C TYR A 28 0.38 15.13 -7.14
N ASP A 29 -0.90 14.82 -7.35
CA ASP A 29 -1.93 14.85 -6.30
C ASP A 29 -1.86 13.52 -5.54
N VAL A 30 -1.34 13.56 -4.31
CA VAL A 30 -1.07 12.35 -3.53
C VAL A 30 -2.27 11.96 -2.66
N VAL A 31 -2.84 10.79 -2.92
CA VAL A 31 -3.84 10.14 -2.08
C VAL A 31 -3.10 9.20 -1.13
N ALA A 32 -3.12 9.49 0.17
CA ALA A 32 -2.50 8.62 1.17
C ALA A 32 -3.45 7.46 1.52
N TYR A 33 -2.95 6.23 1.40
CA TYR A 33 -3.71 5.01 1.65
C TYR A 33 -3.08 4.19 2.77
N VAL A 34 -3.88 3.88 3.80
CA VAL A 34 -3.52 3.03 4.93
C VAL A 34 -4.39 1.78 4.89
N ALA A 35 -3.77 0.60 4.98
CA ALA A 35 -4.47 -0.66 5.10
C ALA A 35 -4.51 -1.09 6.57
N ASP A 36 -5.70 -1.14 7.20
CA ASP A 36 -5.86 -1.68 8.55
C ASP A 36 -6.00 -3.21 8.48
N LEU A 37 -4.96 -3.90 8.94
CA LEU A 37 -4.89 -5.35 9.07
C LEU A 37 -4.85 -5.78 10.55
N GLY A 38 -5.18 -4.89 11.47
CA GLY A 38 -5.16 -5.12 12.92
C GLY A 38 -3.89 -4.65 13.63
N GLN A 39 -3.06 -3.85 12.96
CA GLN A 39 -2.00 -3.12 13.64
C GLN A 39 -2.59 -2.10 14.64
N ARG A 40 -1.83 -1.76 15.68
CA ARG A 40 -2.27 -0.89 16.78
C ARG A 40 -1.77 0.54 16.59
N ASP A 41 -2.09 1.11 15.43
CA ASP A 41 -1.65 2.45 15.06
C ASP A 41 -2.73 3.50 15.37
N ASP A 42 -2.32 4.76 15.56
CA ASP A 42 -3.24 5.90 15.66
C ASP A 42 -3.53 6.45 14.25
N TYR A 43 -4.68 6.08 13.70
CA TYR A 43 -5.06 6.47 12.35
C TYR A 43 -5.38 7.96 12.20
N GLU A 44 -5.80 8.65 13.27
CA GLU A 44 -6.01 10.10 13.21
C GLU A 44 -4.66 10.83 13.22
N GLU A 45 -3.69 10.40 14.02
CA GLU A 45 -2.33 10.96 13.96
C GLU A 45 -1.69 10.76 12.57
N ILE A 46 -1.83 9.55 12.00
CA ILE A 46 -1.31 9.23 10.66
C ILE A 46 -1.98 10.12 9.60
N LYS A 47 -3.29 10.36 9.72
CA LYS A 47 -4.06 11.22 8.82
C LYS A 47 -3.62 12.68 8.90
N GLU A 48 -3.52 13.23 10.11
CA GLU A 48 -3.01 14.59 10.33
C GLU A 48 -1.62 14.76 9.72
N LYS A 49 -0.74 13.79 9.95
CA LYS A 49 0.61 13.77 9.38
C LYS A 49 0.61 13.68 7.85
N ALA A 50 -0.29 12.89 7.25
CA ALA A 50 -0.41 12.77 5.80
C ALA A 50 -0.79 14.12 5.16
N PHE A 51 -1.80 14.80 5.72
CA PHE A 51 -2.20 16.13 5.25
C PHE A 51 -1.11 17.17 5.48
N ALA A 52 -0.46 17.18 6.65
CA ALA A 52 0.67 18.06 6.92
C ALA A 52 1.85 17.83 5.96
N SER A 53 1.99 16.61 5.43
CA SER A 53 3.01 16.25 4.44
C SER A 53 2.63 16.62 3.00
N GLY A 54 1.37 16.98 2.73
CA GLY A 54 0.88 17.42 1.41
C GLY A 54 -0.09 16.46 0.71
N ALA A 55 -0.71 15.52 1.42
CA ALA A 55 -1.76 14.68 0.82
C ALA A 55 -2.97 15.53 0.44
N VAL A 56 -3.63 15.20 -0.67
CA VAL A 56 -4.90 15.82 -1.09
C VAL A 56 -6.11 15.05 -0.59
N ASP A 57 -5.92 13.78 -0.21
CA ASP A 57 -6.96 12.87 0.26
C ASP A 57 -6.31 11.75 1.10
N PHE A 58 -7.10 11.14 1.99
CA PHE A 58 -6.63 10.12 2.93
C PHE A 58 -7.68 9.01 3.12
N HIS A 59 -7.28 7.76 2.95
CA HIS A 59 -8.13 6.58 3.10
C HIS A 59 -7.50 5.59 4.06
N VAL A 60 -8.19 5.27 5.15
CA VAL A 60 -7.94 4.03 5.93
C VAL A 60 -8.96 3.01 5.48
N VAL A 61 -8.49 1.84 5.06
CA VAL A 61 -9.36 0.74 4.62
C VAL A 61 -9.19 -0.43 5.58
N ASP A 62 -10.30 -0.79 6.24
CA ASP A 62 -10.37 -2.00 7.07
C ASP A 62 -10.34 -3.24 6.19
N LEU A 63 -9.26 -4.01 6.28
CA LEU A 63 -9.02 -5.22 5.53
C LEU A 63 -8.83 -6.44 6.44
N LYS A 64 -9.14 -6.33 7.75
CA LYS A 64 -8.92 -7.41 8.72
C LYS A 64 -9.69 -8.67 8.35
N GLU A 65 -10.98 -8.53 8.09
CA GLU A 65 -11.84 -9.68 7.79
C GLU A 65 -11.46 -10.33 6.47
N GLU A 66 -11.20 -9.54 5.43
CA GLU A 66 -10.76 -10.04 4.13
C GLU A 66 -9.40 -10.74 4.22
N PHE A 67 -8.44 -10.14 4.94
CA PHE A 67 -7.13 -10.75 5.16
C PHE A 67 -7.25 -12.13 5.81
N VAL A 68 -8.10 -12.26 6.83
CA VAL A 68 -8.31 -13.54 7.50
C VAL A 68 -8.98 -14.56 6.57
N LYS A 69 -10.10 -14.19 5.94
CA LYS A 69 -10.93 -15.10 5.16
C LYS A 69 -10.25 -15.57 3.87
N GLU A 70 -9.62 -14.65 3.14
CA GLU A 70 -9.10 -14.91 1.81
C GLU A 70 -7.62 -15.34 1.82
N PHE A 71 -6.82 -14.83 2.76
CA PHE A 71 -5.36 -15.06 2.77
C PHE A 71 -4.93 -16.00 3.90
N VAL A 72 -5.27 -15.70 5.15
CA VAL A 72 -4.82 -16.50 6.30
C VAL A 72 -5.42 -17.90 6.25
N TYR A 73 -6.74 -18.03 6.07
CA TYR A 73 -7.39 -19.34 5.98
C TYR A 73 -6.90 -20.16 4.79
N THR A 74 -6.61 -19.51 3.65
CA THR A 74 -6.00 -20.18 2.50
C THR A 74 -4.61 -20.73 2.87
N SER A 75 -3.76 -19.93 3.51
CA SER A 75 -2.45 -20.38 4.00
C SER A 75 -2.55 -21.57 4.96
N VAL A 76 -3.53 -21.55 5.87
CA VAL A 76 -3.76 -22.65 6.82
C VAL A 76 -4.24 -23.92 6.12
N LYS A 77 -5.18 -23.82 5.17
CA LYS A 77 -5.69 -24.98 4.39
C LYS A 77 -4.56 -25.72 3.67
N PHE A 78 -3.56 -25.00 3.18
CA PHE A 78 -2.41 -25.59 2.49
C PHE A 78 -1.24 -25.94 3.40
N ASN A 79 -1.36 -25.73 4.72
CA ASN A 79 -0.24 -25.85 5.66
C ASN A 79 1.01 -25.14 5.15
N ALA A 80 0.83 -23.90 4.64
CA ALA A 80 1.91 -23.19 3.97
C ALA A 80 3.01 -22.80 4.98
N VAL A 81 4.18 -23.41 4.83
CA VAL A 81 5.37 -23.14 5.64
C VAL A 81 6.55 -22.93 4.71
N TYR A 82 7.09 -21.72 4.71
CA TYR A 82 8.28 -21.38 3.95
C TYR A 82 9.53 -21.91 4.67
N GLU A 83 10.35 -22.67 3.94
CA GLU A 83 11.59 -23.28 4.43
C GLU A 83 11.43 -24.03 5.77
N GLY A 84 10.27 -24.67 5.96
CA GLY A 84 9.96 -25.48 7.15
C GLY A 84 9.80 -24.71 8.46
N ARG A 85 9.83 -23.37 8.44
CA ARG A 85 9.76 -22.55 9.67
C ARG A 85 8.83 -21.34 9.60
N TYR A 86 8.77 -20.63 8.47
CA TYR A 86 8.13 -19.33 8.41
C TYR A 86 6.68 -19.41 7.88
N LEU A 87 5.73 -18.91 8.67
CA LEU A 87 4.29 -18.93 8.38
C LEU A 87 3.81 -17.74 7.51
N LEU A 88 4.72 -17.13 6.73
CA LEU A 88 4.38 -16.21 5.65
C LEU A 88 3.60 -14.92 6.04
N GLY A 89 3.52 -14.53 7.31
CA GLY A 89 2.67 -13.42 7.77
C GLY A 89 2.81 -12.13 6.95
N THR A 90 4.05 -11.69 6.66
CA THR A 90 4.31 -10.52 5.82
C THR A 90 3.93 -10.77 4.36
N SER A 91 4.31 -11.95 3.83
CA SER A 91 4.03 -12.32 2.44
C SER A 91 2.54 -12.34 2.13
N LEU A 92 1.71 -12.79 3.07
CA LEU A 92 0.25 -12.87 2.92
C LEU A 92 -0.41 -11.50 2.96
N ALA A 93 0.15 -10.55 3.72
CA ALA A 93 -0.42 -9.22 3.87
C ALA A 93 -0.25 -8.33 2.62
N ARG A 94 0.86 -8.46 1.88
CA ARG A 94 1.14 -7.54 0.76
C ARG A 94 0.13 -7.61 -0.39
N PRO A 95 -0.34 -8.78 -0.83
CA PRO A 95 -1.37 -8.87 -1.86
C PRO A 95 -2.69 -8.20 -1.45
N VAL A 96 -3.16 -8.40 -0.21
CA VAL A 96 -4.41 -7.78 0.28
C VAL A 96 -4.29 -6.26 0.38
N ILE A 97 -3.14 -5.74 0.85
CA ILE A 97 -2.86 -4.29 0.85
C ILE A 97 -2.87 -3.75 -0.59
N THR A 98 -2.28 -4.47 -1.53
CA THR A 98 -2.23 -4.04 -2.93
C THR A 98 -3.62 -4.02 -3.55
N LYS A 99 -4.47 -5.00 -3.23
CA LYS A 99 -5.86 -5.02 -3.68
C LYS A 99 -6.63 -3.79 -3.19
N GLY A 100 -6.58 -3.48 -1.90
CA GLY A 100 -7.21 -2.27 -1.36
C GLY A 100 -6.65 -0.98 -1.99
N MET A 101 -5.34 -0.93 -2.23
CA MET A 101 -4.69 0.20 -2.91
C MET A 101 -5.23 0.40 -4.35
N VAL A 102 -5.42 -0.69 -5.10
CA VAL A 102 -6.00 -0.67 -6.45
C VAL A 102 -7.46 -0.18 -6.42
N GLU A 103 -8.23 -0.60 -5.43
CA GLU A 103 -9.62 -0.13 -5.26
C GLU A 103 -9.67 1.37 -4.97
N VAL A 104 -8.80 1.88 -4.10
CA VAL A 104 -8.66 3.32 -3.84
C VAL A 104 -8.21 4.07 -5.10
N ALA A 105 -7.27 3.50 -5.88
CA ALA A 105 -6.82 4.12 -7.13
C ALA A 105 -7.98 4.26 -8.13
N ARG A 106 -8.78 3.20 -8.31
CA ARG A 106 -9.97 3.24 -9.17
C ARG A 106 -11.02 4.24 -8.66
N LYS A 107 -11.30 4.24 -7.36
CA LYS A 107 -12.27 5.15 -6.72
C LYS A 107 -11.87 6.62 -6.87
N THR A 108 -10.59 6.93 -6.74
CA THR A 108 -10.08 8.32 -6.78
C THR A 108 -9.70 8.79 -8.18
N GLY A 109 -9.75 7.89 -9.17
CA GLY A 109 -9.32 8.14 -10.54
C GLY A 109 -7.81 8.36 -10.66
N ALA A 110 -7.02 7.66 -9.84
CA ALA A 110 -5.56 7.72 -9.90
C ALA A 110 -5.00 6.89 -11.05
N GLN A 111 -3.98 7.42 -11.73
CA GLN A 111 -3.26 6.74 -12.80
C GLN A 111 -2.03 5.99 -12.27
N TYR A 112 -1.59 6.35 -11.06
CA TYR A 112 -0.36 5.85 -10.46
C TYR A 112 -0.61 5.25 -9.08
N ILE A 113 0.24 4.28 -8.73
CA ILE A 113 0.41 3.76 -7.38
C ILE A 113 1.86 3.93 -6.94
N SER A 114 2.10 4.05 -5.64
CA SER A 114 3.43 4.15 -5.07
C SER A 114 3.53 3.43 -3.72
N HIS A 115 4.73 2.98 -3.36
CA HIS A 115 5.00 2.31 -2.10
C HIS A 115 6.38 2.63 -1.55
N GLY A 116 6.54 2.53 -0.23
CA GLY A 116 7.81 2.75 0.47
C GLY A 116 8.72 1.52 0.62
N ALA A 117 8.41 0.38 -0.02
CA ALA A 117 9.27 -0.81 0.08
C ALA A 117 10.68 -0.55 -0.48
N THR A 118 11.70 -1.08 0.18
CA THR A 118 13.11 -0.85 -0.19
C THR A 118 13.48 -1.61 -1.47
N GLY A 119 14.41 -1.05 -2.26
CA GLY A 119 14.88 -1.62 -3.52
C GLY A 119 15.66 -2.94 -3.42
N LYS A 120 15.91 -3.45 -2.20
CA LYS A 120 16.61 -4.72 -1.94
C LYS A 120 15.75 -5.75 -1.19
N GLY A 121 14.51 -5.39 -0.84
CA GLY A 121 13.61 -6.26 -0.08
C GLY A 121 12.66 -7.06 -0.98
N ASN A 122 11.99 -8.06 -0.38
CA ASN A 122 10.97 -8.87 -1.06
C ASN A 122 9.65 -8.13 -1.28
N ASP A 123 9.36 -7.11 -0.46
CA ASP A 123 8.05 -6.43 -0.48
C ASP A 123 7.79 -5.66 -1.77
N GLN A 124 8.83 -5.09 -2.41
CA GLN A 124 8.68 -4.45 -3.72
C GLN A 124 8.12 -5.45 -4.75
N VAL A 125 8.64 -6.68 -4.77
CA VAL A 125 8.18 -7.73 -5.70
C VAL A 125 6.74 -8.11 -5.40
N ARG A 126 6.38 -8.21 -4.11
CA ARG A 126 5.02 -8.57 -3.70
C ARG A 126 3.99 -7.50 -4.09
N PHE A 127 4.31 -6.22 -3.88
CA PHE A 127 3.45 -5.11 -4.31
C PHE A 127 3.34 -5.04 -5.83
N GLU A 128 4.47 -5.02 -6.52
CA GLU A 128 4.50 -4.78 -7.97
C GLU A 128 3.85 -5.93 -8.75
N LEU A 129 4.11 -7.19 -8.40
CA LEU A 129 3.47 -8.33 -9.06
C LEU A 129 1.96 -8.38 -8.77
N SER A 130 1.55 -8.06 -7.53
CA SER A 130 0.12 -8.01 -7.20
C SER A 130 -0.59 -6.91 -7.98
N ALA A 131 0.03 -5.73 -8.11
CA ALA A 131 -0.52 -4.62 -8.88
C ALA A 131 -0.60 -4.95 -10.37
N ALA A 132 0.47 -5.52 -10.93
CA ALA A 132 0.49 -5.95 -12.34
C ALA A 132 -0.59 -7.00 -12.64
N ALA A 133 -0.89 -7.90 -11.69
CA ALA A 133 -1.94 -8.90 -11.85
C ALA A 133 -3.36 -8.32 -11.72
N LEU A 134 -3.57 -7.35 -10.82
CA LEU A 134 -4.89 -6.81 -10.49
C LEU A 134 -5.31 -5.60 -11.34
N ALA A 135 -4.34 -4.81 -11.76
CA ALA A 135 -4.53 -3.53 -12.44
C ALA A 135 -3.31 -3.18 -13.31
N PRO A 136 -3.05 -3.94 -14.40
CA PRO A 136 -1.92 -3.69 -15.31
C PRO A 136 -1.96 -2.31 -15.98
N GLU A 137 -3.11 -1.63 -15.95
CA GLU A 137 -3.29 -0.26 -16.41
C GLU A 137 -2.64 0.80 -15.50
N LEU A 138 -2.42 0.49 -14.22
CA LEU A 138 -1.83 1.42 -13.25
C LEU A 138 -0.31 1.46 -13.39
N LYS A 139 0.27 2.66 -13.36
CA LYS A 139 1.72 2.84 -13.40
C LYS A 139 2.29 2.88 -11.98
N ALA A 140 3.37 2.14 -11.73
CA ALA A 140 4.06 2.17 -10.44
C ALA A 140 5.14 3.27 -10.40
N ILE A 141 5.17 4.05 -9.33
CA ILE A 141 6.29 4.92 -8.97
C ILE A 141 6.95 4.34 -7.73
N VAL A 142 8.20 3.89 -7.85
CA VAL A 142 8.94 3.18 -6.79
C VAL A 142 10.17 4.02 -6.38
N PRO A 143 10.07 4.92 -5.39
CA PRO A 143 11.12 5.90 -5.12
C PRO A 143 12.48 5.32 -4.72
N TRP A 144 12.50 4.08 -4.20
CA TRP A 144 13.72 3.39 -3.78
C TRP A 144 14.39 2.57 -4.90
N ARG A 145 13.91 2.63 -6.15
CA ARG A 145 14.47 1.93 -7.31
C ARG A 145 14.24 2.69 -8.62
#